data_AF-A0A0H5Q1D1-F1
#
_entry.id   AF-A0A0H5Q1D1-F1
#
_cell.length_a   1.000
_cell.length_b   1.000
_cell.length_c   1.000
_cell.angle_alpha   90.00
_cell.angle_beta   90.00
_cell.angle_gamma   90.00
#
_symmetry.space_group_name_H-M   'P 1'
#
loop_
_entity.id
_entity.type
_entity.pdbx_description
1 polymer ?
#
loop_
_entity_poly.entity_id
_entity_poly.type
_entity_poly.pdbx_seq_one_letter_code
_entity_poly.pdbx_strand_id
1 'polypeptide(L)'
;MTQYMTEKEILTLVSVGAVKGAQATVSVTRPGSWHLSFDLANGTSALIGTARGDLKNYTLPACAELVHSIGIDRFTVGLHGYTSK
;
A
#
# COMPACT_ATOMS: atom_id res chain seq x y z
N MET A 1 9.21 2.35 -12.69
CA MET A 1 9.93 1.84 -11.51
C MET A 1 8.98 1.87 -10.35
N THR A 2 8.81 0.75 -9.65
CA THR A 2 7.95 0.67 -8.47
C THR A 2 8.63 1.39 -7.32
N GLN A 3 8.02 2.46 -6.80
CA GLN A 3 8.57 3.23 -5.70
C GLN A 3 8.18 2.58 -4.38
N TYR A 4 9.17 2.10 -3.62
CA TYR A 4 8.97 1.64 -2.25
C TYR A 4 9.13 2.81 -1.28
N MET A 5 8.18 2.92 -0.35
CA MET A 5 8.21 3.90 0.74
C MET A 5 7.96 3.19 2.06
N THR A 6 8.60 3.63 3.12
CA THR A 6 8.29 3.19 4.47
C THR A 6 6.95 3.76 4.93
N GLU A 7 6.33 3.15 5.95
CA GLU A 7 5.09 3.66 6.56
C GLU A 7 5.23 5.10 7.05
N LYS A 8 6.42 5.47 7.56
CA LYS A 8 6.70 6.82 8.03
C LYS A 8 6.70 7.84 6.90
N GLU A 9 7.24 7.48 5.73
CA GLU A 9 7.22 8.33 4.55
C GLU A 9 5.79 8.50 4.03
N ILE A 10 5.00 7.42 3.98
CA ILE A 10 3.57 7.50 3.63
C ILE A 10 2.81 8.40 4.59
N LEU A 11 3.01 8.26 5.91
CA LEU A 11 2.36 9.10 6.92
C LEU A 11 2.70 10.59 6.70
N THR A 12 3.93 10.89 6.30
CA THR A 12 4.37 12.26 5.98
C THR A 12 3.67 12.78 4.72
N LEU A 13 3.43 11.93 3.72
CA LEU A 13 2.68 12.33 2.52
C LEU A 13 1.19 12.54 2.80
N VAL A 14 0.60 11.72 3.66
CA VAL A 14 -0.78 11.87 4.12
C VAL A 14 -0.96 13.21 4.84
N SER A 15 -0.05 13.56 5.74
CA SER A 15 -0.18 14.80 6.54
C SER A 15 -0.12 16.09 5.71
N VAL A 16 0.47 16.03 4.52
CA VAL A 16 0.52 17.16 3.56
C VAL A 16 -0.54 17.05 2.45
N GLY A 17 -1.47 16.09 2.55
CA GLY A 17 -2.53 15.91 1.56
C GLY A 17 -2.06 15.37 0.20
N ALA A 18 -0.88 14.75 0.14
CA ALA A 18 -0.30 14.21 -1.09
C ALA A 18 -0.81 12.80 -1.44
N VAL A 19 -1.65 12.18 -0.60
CA VAL A 19 -2.25 10.86 -0.81
C VAL A 19 -3.74 11.01 -1.14
N LYS A 20 -4.16 10.40 -2.25
CA LYS A 20 -5.55 10.43 -2.75
C LYS A 20 -6.34 9.16 -2.44
N GLY A 21 -5.65 8.05 -2.24
CA GLY A 21 -6.29 6.76 -2.01
C GLY A 21 -5.29 5.69 -1.59
N ALA A 22 -5.83 4.57 -1.11
CA ALA A 22 -5.07 3.39 -0.75
C ALA A 22 -5.68 2.15 -1.41
N GLN A 23 -4.83 1.19 -1.77
CA GLN A 23 -5.22 -0.09 -2.32
C GLN A 23 -4.48 -1.22 -1.60
N ALA A 24 -5.23 -2.21 -1.12
CA ALA A 24 -4.68 -3.45 -0.60
C ALA A 24 -4.78 -4.53 -1.68
N THR A 25 -3.65 -5.16 -1.99
CA THR A 25 -3.53 -6.20 -3.02
C THR A 25 -3.08 -7.51 -2.39
N VAL A 26 -3.70 -8.63 -2.75
CA VAL A 26 -3.26 -9.95 -2.25
C VAL A 26 -1.90 -10.34 -2.85
N SER A 27 -1.03 -10.91 -2.04
CA SER A 27 0.22 -11.51 -2.47
C SER A 27 -0.04 -12.89 -3.07
N VAL A 28 0.32 -13.08 -4.34
CA VAL A 28 0.20 -14.39 -5.01
C VAL A 28 1.35 -15.34 -4.66
N THR A 29 2.46 -14.82 -4.15
CA THR A 29 3.65 -15.62 -3.80
C THR A 29 3.66 -16.07 -2.35
N ARG A 30 2.81 -15.47 -1.49
CA ARG A 30 2.71 -15.81 -0.07
C ARG A 30 1.23 -15.88 0.36
N PRO A 31 0.67 -17.07 0.57
CA PRO A 31 -0.71 -17.22 1.03
C PRO A 31 -1.01 -16.42 2.29
N GLY A 32 -2.17 -15.75 2.31
CA GLY A 32 -2.60 -14.93 3.44
C GLY A 32 -1.89 -13.57 3.58
N SER A 33 -0.99 -13.24 2.66
CA SER A 33 -0.24 -11.99 2.68
C SER A 33 -0.84 -10.95 1.73
N TRP A 34 -0.74 -9.69 2.13
CA TRP A 34 -1.26 -8.52 1.41
C TRP A 34 -0.18 -7.45 1.29
N HIS A 35 -0.30 -6.62 0.27
CA HIS A 35 0.55 -5.45 -0.02
C HIS A 35 -0.32 -4.21 -0.06
N LEU A 36 0.23 -3.08 0.40
CA LEU A 36 -0.45 -1.80 0.40
C LEU A 36 0.24 -0.84 -0.57
N SER A 37 -0.54 -0.28 -1.49
CA SER A 37 -0.14 0.83 -2.35
C SER A 37 -0.96 2.08 -2.05
N PHE A 38 -0.36 3.25 -2.28
CA PHE A 38 -0.99 4.55 -2.10
C PHE A 38 -0.93 5.34 -3.41
N ASP A 39 -2.07 5.84 -3.82
CA ASP A 39 -2.18 6.70 -5.00
C ASP A 39 -1.85 8.12 -4.59
N LEU A 40 -0.82 8.67 -5.22
CA LEU A 40 -0.27 9.97 -4.91
C LEU A 40 -0.92 11.06 -5.77
N ALA A 41 -0.89 12.30 -5.29
CA ALA A 41 -1.53 13.43 -5.94
C ALA A 41 -0.97 13.72 -7.35
N ASN A 42 0.31 13.39 -7.57
CA ASN A 42 1.03 13.50 -8.84
C ASN A 42 0.67 12.40 -9.86
N GLY A 43 -0.26 11.49 -9.53
CA GLY A 43 -0.71 10.40 -10.41
C GLY A 43 0.17 9.15 -10.37
N THR A 44 1.20 9.09 -9.52
CA THR A 44 1.99 7.88 -9.31
C THR A 44 1.44 7.05 -8.15
N SER A 45 1.90 5.81 -8.03
CA SER A 45 1.57 4.92 -6.90
C SER A 45 2.83 4.49 -6.17
N ALA A 46 2.78 4.43 -4.83
CA ALA A 46 3.88 3.99 -3.99
C ALA A 46 3.47 2.75 -3.19
N LEU A 47 4.31 1.71 -3.19
CA LEU A 47 4.11 0.51 -2.37
C LEU A 47 4.80 0.66 -1.02
N ILE A 48 4.24 0.08 0.03
CA ILE A 48 4.95 0.04 1.30
C ILE A 48 6.09 -0.98 1.26
N GLY A 49 7.29 -0.47 1.48
CA GLY A 49 8.51 -1.27 1.69
C GLY A 49 8.90 -1.36 3.16
N THR A 50 9.72 -2.36 3.45
CA THR A 50 10.52 -2.43 4.67
C THR A 50 11.68 -1.44 4.59
N ALA A 51 12.32 -1.14 5.73
CA ALA A 51 13.52 -0.31 5.75
C ALA A 51 14.70 -0.86 4.92
N ARG A 52 14.65 -2.14 4.52
CA ARG A 52 15.65 -2.79 3.66
C ARG A 52 15.35 -2.64 2.17
N GLY A 53 14.23 -2.02 1.81
CA GLY A 53 13.79 -1.85 0.41
C GLY A 53 12.99 -3.02 -0.15
N ASP A 54 12.68 -4.03 0.67
CA ASP A 54 11.80 -5.14 0.27
C ASP A 54 10.33 -4.79 0.44
N LEU A 55 9.45 -5.38 -0.37
CA LEU A 55 8.01 -5.23 -0.24
C LEU A 55 7.51 -5.72 1.13
N LYS A 56 6.78 -4.87 1.85
CA LYS A 56 6.24 -5.22 3.17
C LYS A 56 4.95 -6.02 3.02
N ASN A 57 4.88 -7.11 3.79
CA ASN A 57 3.76 -8.04 3.78
C ASN A 57 2.86 -7.78 5.01
N TYR A 58 1.56 -7.76 4.78
CA TYR A 58 0.53 -7.52 5.78
C TYR A 58 -0.50 -8.65 5.82
N THR A 59 -1.27 -8.72 6.90
CA THR A 59 -2.60 -9.35 6.88
C THR A 59 -3.63 -8.31 6.42
N LEU A 60 -4.78 -8.73 5.89
CA LEU A 60 -5.84 -7.79 5.50
C LEU A 60 -6.33 -6.90 6.67
N PRO A 61 -6.51 -7.42 7.91
CA PRO A 61 -6.83 -6.57 9.06
C PRO A 61 -5.75 -5.52 9.33
N ALA A 62 -4.47 -5.87 9.25
CA ALA A 62 -3.38 -4.92 9.43
C ALA A 62 -3.37 -3.83 8.34
N CYS A 63 -3.77 -4.16 7.11
CA CYS A 63 -3.96 -3.14 6.07
C CYS A 63 -5.07 -2.16 6.45
N ALA A 64 -6.21 -2.67 6.91
CA ALA A 64 -7.35 -1.83 7.30
C ALA A 64 -7.01 -0.93 8.50
N GLU A 65 -6.36 -1.47 9.53
CA GLU A 65 -5.89 -0.71 10.70
C GLU A 65 -4.93 0.41 10.30
N LEU A 66 -3.95 0.12 9.43
CA LEU A 66 -2.99 1.12 8.97
C LEU A 66 -3.68 2.24 8.20
N VAL A 67 -4.51 1.88 7.21
CA VAL A 67 -5.26 2.85 6.38
C VAL A 67 -6.18 3.71 7.25
N HIS A 68 -6.84 3.12 8.25
CA HIS A 68 -7.68 3.86 9.19
C HIS A 68 -6.85 4.80 10.10
N SER A 69 -5.70 4.33 10.60
CA SER A 69 -4.82 5.13 11.46
C SER A 69 -4.27 6.39 10.78
N ILE A 70 -4.17 6.37 9.45
CA ILE A 70 -3.71 7.49 8.65
C ILE A 70 -4.87 8.32 8.07
N GLY A 71 -6.10 8.12 8.53
CA GLY A 71 -7.25 8.95 8.16
C GLY A 71 -7.76 8.73 6.73
N ILE A 72 -7.48 7.57 6.14
CA ILE A 72 -8.07 7.17 4.86
C ILE A 72 -9.31 6.32 5.18
N ASP A 73 -10.49 6.89 4.93
CA ASP A 73 -11.75 6.22 5.31
C ASP A 73 -12.17 5.08 4.37
N ARG A 74 -11.51 4.95 3.21
CA ARG A 74 -11.85 3.94 2.18
C ARG A 74 -10.59 3.45 1.49
N PHE A 75 -10.44 2.13 1.36
CA PHE A 75 -9.44 1.51 0.49
C PHE A 75 -10.06 0.45 -0.39
N THR A 76 -9.45 0.24 -1.55
CA THR A 76 -9.89 -0.79 -2.51
C THR A 76 -9.15 -2.10 -2.24
N VAL A 77 -9.87 -3.21 -2.24
CA VAL A 77 -9.30 -4.56 -2.16
C VAL A 77 -9.21 -5.13 -3.58
N GLY A 78 -7.98 -5.38 -4.06
CA GLY A 78 -7.72 -5.94 -5.39
C GLY A 78 -7.17 -7.36 -5.34
N LEU A 79 -7.74 -8.26 -6.14
CA LEU A 79 -7.10 -9.53 -6.48
C LEU A 79 -6.25 -9.28 -7.73
N HIS A 80 -4.97 -8.92 -7.54
CA HIS A 80 -4.06 -8.79 -8.68
C HIS A 80 -3.56 -10.18 -9.06
N GLY A 81 -4.33 -10.88 -9.90
CA GLY A 81 -3.79 -11.98 -10.66
C GLY A 81 -2.75 -11.42 -11.61
N TYR A 82 -1.49 -11.85 -11.48
CA TYR A 82 -0.58 -11.76 -12.62
C TYR A 82 -1.30 -12.47 -13.76
N THR A 83 -1.86 -11.72 -14.72
CA THR A 83 -2.19 -12.29 -16.01
C THR A 83 -0.87 -12.83 -16.54
N SER A 84 -0.71 -14.16 -16.53
CA SER A 84 0.42 -14.81 -17.18
C SER A 84 0.50 -14.23 -18.57
N LYS A 85 1.58 -13.51 -18.86
CA LYS A 85 2.01 -13.34 -20.24
C LYS A 85 2.56 -14.67 -20.73
#